data_AF-A0A396QJW8-F1
#
_entry.id   AF-A0A396QJW8-F1
#
_cell.length_a   1.000
_cell.length_b   1.000
_cell.length_c   1.000
_cell.angle_alpha   90.00
_cell.angle_beta   90.00
_cell.angle_gamma   90.00
#
_symmetry.space_group_name_H-M   'P 1'
#
loop_
_entity.id
_entity.type
_entity.pdbx_description
1 polymer ?
#
loop_
_entity_poly.entity_id
_entity_poly.type
_entity_poly.pdbx_seq_one_letter_code
_entity_poly.pdbx_strand_id
1 'polypeptide(L)'
;MAAVLGIAPLAAGCGDSKSTSASGTDSSSKPVSSSSKPAETEPKDETKSESSKATEESGAVADLVAEASGLSGMEAYEYFESLADKGLSNDEIIQFFIDLPISEANAEIYQLYQDEGFEMYGEAYPVGATYDNFEWSNGMGTEITGPYSGNSLKLPFTDYIAEADKDVSFNIGVVFHGFSHPWLVNWVDSARWELDKYPNVKYTVLDGEFDDNKMAEQIDSLIAQGVDGIIVWPQTEAGTTAAVKRIVDAGIPVVTVDRLSGCKDVDVKVAGNFPANGAQNGMYLVWKLAQESGGKEIAGNMVMLRKPLGSTADAVRTGYMLKVLSYFPDIHILQSYFDSDSREEAYVNAETALNAFDNIDIFYGTGDHEALAALEAVNAAGRMDSREGGKKIIFLSIDDSKEAITCVKNGDIEVNTPYTPLIADVGVRVMLQLLSGADLPSNIITPNIPMVTTEGEVIFGLQTQKPDEWYQYTFGPDV
;
A
#
# COMPACT_ATOMS: atom_id res chain seq x y z
N MET A 1 24.44 12.72 -31.41
CA MET A 1 23.19 12.77 -32.20
C MET A 1 22.50 11.43 -32.01
N ALA A 2 21.76 11.31 -30.92
CA ALA A 2 20.93 10.16 -30.60
C ALA A 2 19.50 10.70 -30.48
N ALA A 3 18.60 10.16 -31.30
CA ALA A 3 17.20 10.54 -31.29
C ALA A 3 16.55 9.91 -30.06
N VAL A 4 16.26 10.76 -29.07
CA VAL A 4 15.33 10.45 -27.99
C VAL A 4 13.96 10.37 -28.64
N LEU A 5 13.41 9.16 -28.74
CA LEU A 5 12.00 8.96 -29.06
C LEU A 5 11.20 9.47 -27.85
N GLY A 6 10.69 10.69 -27.97
CA GLY A 6 9.80 11.28 -26.99
C GLY A 6 8.50 10.50 -26.95
N ILE A 7 8.26 9.85 -25.81
CA ILE A 7 6.93 9.44 -25.39
C ILE A 7 6.23 10.74 -24.99
N ALA A 8 5.18 11.11 -25.71
CA ALA A 8 4.32 12.21 -25.31
C ALA A 8 3.52 11.78 -24.06
N PRO A 9 3.37 12.62 -23.04
CA PRO A 9 2.46 12.31 -21.94
C PRO A 9 1.03 12.25 -22.49
N LEU A 10 0.31 11.16 -22.21
CA LEU A 10 -1.14 11.11 -22.36
C LEU A 10 -1.74 12.08 -21.33
N ALA A 11 -1.89 13.33 -21.75
CA ALA A 11 -2.63 14.33 -20.99
C ALA A 11 -4.13 14.10 -21.19
N ALA A 12 -4.73 13.39 -20.24
CA ALA A 12 -6.15 13.48 -19.91
C ALA A 12 -6.32 13.54 -18.38
N GLY A 13 -5.49 14.36 -17.71
CA GLY A 13 -5.83 14.85 -16.37
C GLY A 13 -7.11 15.68 -16.45
N CYS A 14 -7.87 15.73 -15.35
CA CYS A 14 -9.18 16.40 -15.20
C CYS A 14 -9.44 17.52 -16.26
N GLY A 15 -10.06 17.16 -17.39
CA GLY A 15 -10.35 18.09 -18.49
C GLY A 15 -10.33 17.48 -19.90
N ASP A 16 -11.53 17.39 -20.51
CA ASP A 16 -11.89 17.32 -21.94
C ASP A 16 -11.35 16.19 -22.86
N SER A 17 -12.29 15.30 -23.21
CA SER A 17 -12.20 14.14 -24.12
C SER A 17 -12.08 14.45 -25.63
N LYS A 18 -11.35 13.60 -26.40
CA LYS A 18 -11.90 12.70 -27.45
C LYS A 18 -10.88 11.85 -28.25
N SER A 19 -10.99 10.53 -28.02
CA SER A 19 -10.82 9.29 -28.82
C SER A 19 -10.18 9.24 -30.22
N THR A 20 -9.42 8.16 -30.48
CA THR A 20 -9.65 7.22 -31.61
C THR A 20 -9.13 5.79 -31.30
N SER A 21 -9.82 4.79 -31.85
CA SER A 21 -9.80 3.34 -31.57
C SER A 21 -8.91 2.48 -32.47
N ALA A 22 -8.43 1.31 -32.01
CA ALA A 22 -8.36 0.05 -32.80
C ALA A 22 -8.09 -1.23 -31.97
N SER A 23 -8.83 -2.29 -32.29
CA SER A 23 -8.76 -3.74 -31.93
C SER A 23 -7.38 -4.40 -32.14
N GLY A 24 -6.93 -5.48 -31.48
CA GLY A 24 -7.55 -6.62 -30.78
C GLY A 24 -7.09 -7.94 -31.42
N THR A 25 -6.56 -8.92 -30.64
CA THR A 25 -6.77 -10.40 -30.76
C THR A 25 -5.79 -11.23 -29.87
N ASP A 26 -6.34 -11.77 -28.78
CA ASP A 26 -6.41 -13.18 -28.32
C ASP A 26 -5.24 -14.18 -28.54
N SER A 27 -4.79 -14.86 -27.48
CA SER A 27 -5.01 -16.31 -27.31
C SER A 27 -4.45 -16.90 -25.99
N SER A 28 -5.22 -17.86 -25.48
CA SER A 28 -5.13 -18.64 -24.24
C SER A 28 -4.02 -19.71 -24.15
N SER A 29 -3.60 -20.10 -22.94
CA SER A 29 -3.62 -21.52 -22.46
C SER A 29 -3.22 -21.70 -20.98
N LYS A 30 -3.91 -22.64 -20.31
CA LYS A 30 -3.66 -23.25 -18.98
C LYS A 30 -3.30 -24.75 -19.20
N PRO A 31 -3.04 -25.58 -18.17
CA PRO A 31 -2.25 -25.44 -16.93
C PRO A 31 -1.32 -26.69 -16.73
N VAL A 32 -0.70 -26.90 -15.56
CA VAL A 32 -0.68 -28.17 -14.77
C VAL A 32 0.30 -28.12 -13.57
N SER A 33 -0.16 -28.73 -12.48
CA SER A 33 0.32 -28.92 -11.11
C SER A 33 1.67 -29.66 -10.88
N SER A 34 2.31 -29.45 -9.72
CA SER A 34 2.30 -30.42 -8.58
C SER A 34 3.31 -30.09 -7.46
N SER A 35 2.97 -30.61 -6.27
CA SER A 35 3.44 -30.40 -4.90
C SER A 35 4.82 -30.96 -4.51
N SER A 36 5.46 -30.39 -3.46
CA SER A 36 5.60 -31.00 -2.10
C SER A 36 6.62 -30.28 -1.19
N LYS A 37 6.26 -30.17 0.11
CA LYS A 37 6.98 -29.55 1.24
C LYS A 37 7.78 -30.62 2.04
N PRO A 38 8.81 -30.25 2.83
CA PRO A 38 8.67 -30.30 4.31
C PRO A 38 9.45 -29.18 5.05
N ALA A 39 8.86 -28.48 6.02
CA ALA A 39 8.85 -28.70 7.49
C ALA A 39 10.11 -28.18 8.23
N GLU A 40 9.94 -27.09 9.00
CA GLU A 40 10.94 -26.55 9.94
C GLU A 40 10.29 -26.16 11.27
N THR A 41 11.10 -26.25 12.32
CA THR A 41 10.82 -26.12 13.76
C THR A 41 11.36 -24.81 14.33
N GLU A 42 10.55 -24.10 15.11
CA GLU A 42 10.91 -22.86 15.81
C GLU A 42 11.72 -23.08 17.11
N PRO A 43 12.47 -22.05 17.54
CA PRO A 43 12.63 -21.77 18.96
C PRO A 43 12.25 -20.33 19.36
N LYS A 44 11.53 -20.32 20.49
CA LYS A 44 11.03 -19.25 21.36
C LYS A 44 12.00 -18.09 21.64
N ASP A 45 11.40 -16.90 21.75
CA ASP A 45 12.00 -15.70 22.32
C ASP A 45 11.20 -15.25 23.56
N GLU A 46 11.91 -14.85 24.63
CA GLU A 46 11.34 -14.22 25.83
C GLU A 46 12.32 -13.16 26.34
N THR A 47 11.98 -11.88 26.19
CA THR A 47 12.47 -10.83 27.10
C THR A 47 11.42 -9.75 27.33
N LYS A 48 10.78 -9.81 28.50
CA LYS A 48 9.84 -8.80 29.04
C LYS A 48 10.63 -7.71 29.76
N SER A 49 10.46 -6.44 29.39
CA SER A 49 10.70 -5.31 30.31
C SER A 49 10.12 -3.93 29.90
N GLU A 50 9.10 -3.83 29.05
CA GLU A 50 8.36 -2.55 28.85
C GLU A 50 6.82 -2.71 28.91
N SER A 51 6.33 -3.92 29.17
CA SER A 51 4.93 -4.35 29.01
C SER A 51 3.98 -4.00 30.18
N SER A 52 3.94 -2.76 30.64
CA SER A 52 2.91 -2.40 31.66
C SER A 52 1.98 -1.25 31.26
N LYS A 53 2.40 -0.34 30.38
CA LYS A 53 1.52 0.71 29.85
C LYS A 53 0.88 0.32 28.52
N ALA A 54 1.69 -0.13 27.56
CA ALA A 54 1.21 -0.67 26.28
C ALA A 54 0.26 -1.87 26.44
N THR A 55 0.34 -2.58 27.57
CA THR A 55 -0.42 -3.82 27.85
C THR A 55 -1.78 -3.55 28.50
N GLU A 56 -1.97 -2.38 29.12
CA GLU A 56 -3.30 -1.91 29.58
C GLU A 56 -4.04 -1.21 28.43
N GLU A 57 -3.34 -0.40 27.62
CA GLU A 57 -3.90 0.29 26.45
C GLU A 57 -4.28 -0.70 25.32
N SER A 58 -3.46 -1.74 25.06
CA SER A 58 -3.83 -2.80 24.11
C SER A 58 -5.00 -3.66 24.58
N GLY A 59 -5.26 -3.70 25.89
CA GLY A 59 -6.37 -4.47 26.47
C GLY A 59 -7.73 -3.84 26.15
N ALA A 60 -7.82 -2.50 26.17
CA ALA A 60 -9.05 -1.79 25.90
C ALA A 60 -9.52 -1.96 24.44
N VAL A 61 -8.60 -1.86 23.46
CA VAL A 61 -8.92 -2.08 22.04
C VAL A 61 -9.37 -3.53 21.80
N ALA A 62 -8.67 -4.51 22.40
CA ALA A 62 -9.01 -5.92 22.25
C ALA A 62 -10.42 -6.26 22.79
N ASP A 63 -10.81 -5.69 23.93
CA ASP A 63 -12.15 -5.86 24.50
C ASP A 63 -13.23 -5.28 23.55
N LEU A 64 -12.96 -4.12 22.96
CA LEU A 64 -13.87 -3.50 22.00
C LEU A 64 -14.03 -4.33 20.73
N VAL A 65 -12.94 -4.90 20.22
CA VAL A 65 -12.96 -5.80 19.05
C VAL A 65 -13.77 -7.06 19.36
N ALA A 66 -13.60 -7.64 20.55
CA ALA A 66 -14.37 -8.80 20.97
C ALA A 66 -15.87 -8.52 21.03
N GLU A 67 -16.28 -7.35 21.54
CA GLU A 67 -17.68 -6.89 21.53
C GLU A 67 -18.23 -6.74 20.11
N ALA A 68 -17.43 -6.24 19.17
CA ALA A 68 -17.84 -6.03 17.78
C ALA A 68 -18.02 -7.32 16.98
N SER A 69 -17.26 -8.38 17.31
CA SER A 69 -17.11 -9.60 16.49
C SER A 69 -18.42 -10.32 16.15
N GLY A 70 -19.47 -10.17 16.98
CA GLY A 70 -20.78 -10.79 16.76
C GLY A 70 -21.82 -9.89 16.08
N LEU A 71 -21.48 -8.64 15.76
CA LEU A 71 -22.41 -7.65 15.21
C LEU A 71 -22.52 -7.77 13.69
N SER A 72 -23.58 -7.20 13.11
CA SER A 72 -23.75 -7.14 11.65
C SER A 72 -24.63 -5.97 11.20
N GLY A 73 -24.47 -5.56 9.94
CA GLY A 73 -25.25 -4.50 9.32
C GLY A 73 -25.24 -3.21 10.13
N MET A 74 -26.41 -2.62 10.33
CA MET A 74 -26.54 -1.36 11.06
C MET A 74 -26.16 -1.48 12.55
N GLU A 75 -26.26 -2.66 13.17
CA GLU A 75 -25.81 -2.85 14.56
C GLU A 75 -24.29 -2.70 14.67
N ALA A 76 -23.54 -3.27 13.71
CA ALA A 76 -22.10 -3.08 13.63
C ALA A 76 -21.74 -1.60 13.37
N TYR A 77 -22.47 -0.95 12.45
CA TYR A 77 -22.27 0.47 12.16
C TYR A 77 -22.48 1.37 13.39
N GLU A 78 -23.60 1.18 14.11
CA GLU A 78 -23.90 1.95 15.32
C GLU A 78 -22.83 1.74 16.42
N TYR A 79 -22.31 0.52 16.53
CA TYR A 79 -21.20 0.22 17.43
C TYR A 79 -19.92 0.94 17.00
N PHE A 80 -19.58 0.93 15.71
CA PHE A 80 -18.43 1.66 15.16
C PHE A 80 -18.55 3.18 15.38
N GLU A 81 -19.73 3.77 15.19
CA GLU A 81 -19.99 5.19 15.51
C GLU A 81 -19.78 5.48 16.99
N SER A 82 -20.15 4.55 17.88
CA SER A 82 -19.98 4.72 19.32
C SER A 82 -18.51 4.81 19.78
N LEU A 83 -17.54 4.40 18.93
CA LEU A 83 -16.12 4.50 19.24
C LEU A 83 -15.69 5.95 19.52
N ALA A 84 -16.32 6.92 18.86
CA ALA A 84 -16.05 8.34 19.07
C ALA A 84 -16.28 8.80 20.52
N ASP A 85 -17.19 8.14 21.24
CA ASP A 85 -17.53 8.46 22.64
C ASP A 85 -16.68 7.70 23.66
N LYS A 86 -15.80 6.79 23.20
CA LYS A 86 -14.99 5.91 24.07
C LYS A 86 -13.63 6.49 24.45
N GLY A 87 -13.31 7.70 23.98
CA GLY A 87 -12.08 8.40 24.34
C GLY A 87 -10.81 7.80 23.72
N LEU A 88 -10.96 7.05 22.62
CA LEU A 88 -9.85 6.47 21.86
C LEU A 88 -9.09 7.56 21.09
N SER A 89 -7.78 7.41 20.98
CA SER A 89 -6.94 8.15 20.04
C SER A 89 -7.17 7.71 18.59
N ASN A 90 -6.68 8.51 17.63
CA ASN A 90 -6.75 8.15 16.21
C ASN A 90 -6.07 6.79 15.92
N ASP A 91 -4.92 6.53 16.54
CA ASP A 91 -4.20 5.26 16.36
C ASP A 91 -4.97 4.08 16.95
N GLU A 92 -5.60 4.24 18.12
CA GLU A 92 -6.43 3.19 18.72
C GLU A 92 -7.69 2.89 17.88
N ILE A 93 -8.28 3.92 17.25
CA ILE A 93 -9.42 3.72 16.33
C ILE A 93 -8.97 2.94 15.10
N ILE A 94 -7.85 3.32 14.47
CA ILE A 94 -7.31 2.59 13.32
C ILE A 94 -6.96 1.14 13.73
N GLN A 95 -6.31 0.97 14.88
CA GLN A 95 -5.94 -0.35 15.41
C GLN A 95 -7.16 -1.23 15.66
N PHE A 96 -8.27 -0.68 16.18
CA PHE A 96 -9.53 -1.41 16.32
C PHE A 96 -9.99 -2.03 14.99
N PHE A 97 -9.98 -1.26 13.89
CA PHE A 97 -10.40 -1.77 12.58
C PHE A 97 -9.39 -2.74 11.95
N ILE A 98 -8.09 -2.56 12.21
CA ILE A 98 -7.04 -3.52 11.84
C ILE A 98 -7.30 -4.88 12.53
N ASP A 99 -7.68 -4.84 13.81
CA ASP A 99 -7.81 -6.03 14.65
C ASP A 99 -9.17 -6.74 14.55
N LEU A 100 -10.19 -6.11 13.93
CA LEU A 100 -11.48 -6.76 13.67
C LEU A 100 -11.28 -8.13 13.02
N PRO A 101 -11.89 -9.23 13.47
CA PRO A 101 -11.83 -10.48 12.74
C PRO A 101 -12.67 -10.40 11.45
N ILE A 102 -12.38 -11.27 10.48
CA ILE A 102 -13.30 -11.50 9.36
C ILE A 102 -14.65 -12.01 9.90
N SER A 103 -15.76 -11.43 9.46
CA SER A 103 -17.12 -11.79 9.88
C SER A 103 -17.80 -12.72 8.88
N GLU A 104 -18.60 -13.66 9.37
CA GLU A 104 -19.47 -14.51 8.54
C GLU A 104 -20.77 -13.81 8.13
N ALA A 105 -21.02 -12.57 8.60
CA ALA A 105 -22.25 -11.84 8.31
C ALA A 105 -22.44 -11.61 6.80
N ASN A 106 -21.35 -11.36 6.07
CA ASN A 106 -21.32 -11.34 4.61
C ASN A 106 -20.62 -12.61 4.08
N ALA A 107 -21.43 -13.61 3.70
CA ALA A 107 -20.91 -14.90 3.24
C ALA A 107 -20.08 -14.82 1.94
N GLU A 108 -20.37 -13.85 1.08
CA GLU A 108 -19.64 -13.65 -0.19
C GLU A 108 -18.22 -13.15 0.09
N ILE A 109 -18.11 -12.09 0.89
CA ILE A 109 -16.82 -11.53 1.30
C ILE A 109 -16.03 -12.53 2.15
N TYR A 110 -16.69 -13.23 3.07
CA TYR A 110 -16.05 -14.27 3.87
C TYR A 110 -15.43 -15.36 2.97
N GLN A 111 -16.19 -15.86 1.98
CA GLN A 111 -15.67 -16.90 1.08
C GLN A 111 -14.52 -16.38 0.21
N LEU A 112 -14.64 -15.17 -0.35
CA LEU A 112 -13.55 -14.54 -1.09
C LEU A 112 -12.28 -14.43 -0.24
N TYR A 113 -12.43 -14.04 1.02
CA TYR A 113 -11.31 -13.88 1.95
C TYR A 113 -10.56 -15.20 2.20
N GLN A 114 -11.32 -16.29 2.35
CA GLN A 114 -10.76 -17.64 2.49
C GLN A 114 -10.12 -18.15 1.20
N ASP A 115 -10.78 -17.95 0.05
CA ASP A 115 -10.33 -18.48 -1.24
C ASP A 115 -9.01 -17.85 -1.70
N GLU A 116 -8.80 -16.56 -1.42
CA GLU A 116 -7.56 -15.85 -1.74
C GLU A 116 -6.51 -15.92 -0.62
N GLY A 117 -6.85 -16.53 0.52
CA GLY A 117 -5.89 -16.78 1.60
C GLY A 117 -5.37 -15.51 2.27
N PHE A 118 -6.18 -14.45 2.36
CA PHE A 118 -5.76 -13.17 2.94
C PHE A 118 -5.32 -13.29 4.41
N GLU A 119 -5.85 -14.26 5.16
CA GLU A 119 -5.39 -14.54 6.54
C GLU A 119 -3.89 -14.82 6.58
N MET A 120 -3.37 -15.62 5.64
CA MET A 120 -1.94 -15.97 5.62
C MET A 120 -1.06 -14.75 5.34
N TYR A 121 -1.53 -13.83 4.49
CA TYR A 121 -0.86 -12.57 4.26
C TYR A 121 -0.88 -11.71 5.51
N GLY A 122 -2.02 -11.62 6.20
CA GLY A 122 -2.16 -10.89 7.47
C GLY A 122 -1.25 -11.42 8.57
N GLU A 123 -1.20 -12.74 8.76
CA GLU A 123 -0.33 -13.39 9.77
C GLU A 123 1.16 -13.20 9.47
N ALA A 124 1.55 -13.14 8.19
CA ALA A 124 2.95 -13.00 7.78
C ALA A 124 3.43 -11.55 7.69
N TYR A 125 2.51 -10.59 7.53
CA TYR A 125 2.84 -9.19 7.33
C TYR A 125 3.13 -8.47 8.65
N PRO A 126 4.18 -7.62 8.73
CA PRO A 126 4.47 -6.86 9.94
C PRO A 126 3.32 -5.96 10.39
N VAL A 127 2.93 -6.09 11.66
CA VAL A 127 1.98 -5.22 12.36
C VAL A 127 2.56 -4.80 13.71
N GLY A 128 2.15 -3.64 14.22
CA GLY A 128 2.50 -3.18 15.56
C GLY A 128 3.02 -1.75 15.62
N ALA A 129 3.63 -1.42 16.76
CA ALA A 129 4.14 -0.09 17.05
C ALA A 129 5.33 0.29 16.15
N THR A 130 5.53 1.58 15.98
CA THR A 130 6.69 2.14 15.30
C THR A 130 7.97 1.86 16.08
N TYR A 131 9.10 1.80 15.38
CA TYR A 131 10.41 1.65 16.00
C TYR A 131 10.71 2.83 16.95
N ASP A 132 11.21 2.53 18.15
CA ASP A 132 11.54 3.49 19.21
C ASP A 132 10.39 4.45 19.58
N ASN A 133 9.13 3.98 19.43
CA ASN A 133 7.91 4.78 19.63
C ASN A 133 7.92 6.08 18.80
N PHE A 134 8.46 6.03 17.58
CA PHE A 134 8.47 7.18 16.69
C PHE A 134 7.06 7.70 16.41
N GLU A 135 6.83 8.97 16.74
CA GLU A 135 5.60 9.68 16.45
C GLU A 135 5.83 10.63 15.26
N TRP A 136 5.06 10.45 14.20
CA TRP A 136 5.06 11.35 13.07
C TRP A 136 3.98 12.42 13.24
N SER A 137 4.29 13.65 12.83
CA SER A 137 3.33 14.75 12.81
C SER A 137 3.45 15.60 11.55
N ASN A 138 2.33 16.19 11.15
CA ASN A 138 2.28 17.12 10.01
C ASN A 138 3.30 18.24 10.17
N GLY A 139 4.08 18.46 9.11
CA GLY A 139 5.19 19.42 9.08
C GLY A 139 6.57 18.78 9.17
N MET A 140 6.71 17.59 9.77
CA MET A 140 7.97 16.84 9.83
C MET A 140 8.45 16.42 8.43
N GLY A 141 9.74 16.08 8.33
CA GLY A 141 10.36 15.59 7.11
C GLY A 141 11.30 16.58 6.43
N THR A 142 11.93 16.15 5.34
CA THR A 142 12.91 16.94 4.60
C THR A 142 12.49 17.18 3.15
N GLU A 143 12.56 18.43 2.71
CA GLU A 143 12.35 18.80 1.30
C GLU A 143 13.58 18.46 0.46
N ILE A 144 13.33 17.83 -0.70
CA ILE A 144 14.37 17.44 -1.64
C ILE A 144 13.93 17.72 -3.08
N THR A 145 14.91 17.74 -3.98
CA THR A 145 14.65 17.55 -5.42
C THR A 145 15.05 16.13 -5.78
N GLY A 146 14.10 15.36 -6.32
CA GLY A 146 14.33 13.96 -6.71
C GLY A 146 15.52 13.83 -7.66
N PRO A 147 16.60 13.11 -7.31
CA PRO A 147 17.84 13.07 -8.09
C PRO A 147 17.71 12.32 -9.44
N TYR A 148 16.65 11.55 -9.64
CA TYR A 148 16.26 10.92 -10.91
C TYR A 148 15.06 11.60 -11.55
N SER A 149 13.98 11.86 -10.80
CA SER A 149 12.75 12.45 -11.37
C SER A 149 12.84 13.96 -11.64
N GLY A 150 13.60 14.69 -10.83
CA GLY A 150 13.54 16.15 -10.74
C GLY A 150 12.32 16.71 -9.99
N ASN A 151 11.48 15.86 -9.40
CA ASN A 151 10.27 16.29 -8.68
C ASN A 151 10.63 17.00 -7.38
N SER A 152 9.78 17.96 -6.97
CA SER A 152 9.84 18.55 -5.63
C SER A 152 9.13 17.62 -4.65
N LEU A 153 9.88 17.04 -3.70
CA LEU A 153 9.40 16.01 -2.77
C LEU A 153 9.64 16.45 -1.33
N LYS A 154 8.83 15.95 -0.39
CA LYS A 154 9.09 16.05 1.05
C LYS A 154 9.05 14.67 1.67
N LEU A 155 10.21 14.16 2.09
CA LEU A 155 10.34 12.83 2.70
C LEU A 155 9.81 12.90 4.13
N PRO A 156 8.72 12.18 4.49
CA PRO A 156 8.05 12.37 5.78
C PRO A 156 8.80 11.75 6.96
N PHE A 157 9.66 10.74 6.72
CA PHE A 157 10.24 9.89 7.76
C PHE A 157 11.75 10.04 7.92
N THR A 158 12.31 11.19 7.55
CA THR A 158 13.76 11.44 7.58
C THR A 158 14.37 11.52 8.97
N ASP A 159 13.61 11.37 10.05
CA ASP A 159 14.13 11.25 11.42
C ASP A 159 13.74 9.92 12.07
N TYR A 160 13.13 9.00 11.31
CA TYR A 160 12.60 7.75 11.84
C TYR A 160 13.71 6.78 12.26
N ILE A 161 14.74 6.64 11.41
CA ILE A 161 15.94 5.88 11.71
C ILE A 161 17.10 6.86 11.81
N ALA A 162 17.92 6.74 12.86
CA ALA A 162 19.07 7.60 13.06
C ALA A 162 20.05 7.51 11.86
N GLU A 163 20.64 8.64 11.48
CA GLU A 163 21.70 8.65 10.47
C GLU A 163 22.92 7.87 10.97
N ALA A 164 23.61 7.19 10.05
CA ALA A 164 24.89 6.57 10.34
C ALA A 164 26.03 7.62 10.40
N ASP A 165 27.20 7.22 10.90
CA ASP A 165 28.40 8.05 10.84
C ASP A 165 28.75 8.39 9.38
N LYS A 166 29.17 9.62 9.09
CA LYS A 166 29.50 10.08 7.73
C LYS A 166 30.81 9.50 7.19
N ASP A 167 31.66 8.98 8.06
CA ASP A 167 32.95 8.40 7.70
C ASP A 167 32.86 6.90 7.36
N VAL A 168 31.69 6.26 7.47
CA VAL A 168 31.48 4.85 7.08
C VAL A 168 31.83 4.62 5.62
N SER A 169 32.35 3.42 5.30
CA SER A 169 32.70 3.04 3.93
C SER A 169 32.19 1.65 3.62
N PHE A 170 31.25 1.59 2.68
CA PHE A 170 30.58 0.37 2.24
C PHE A 170 30.34 0.42 0.72
N ASN A 171 30.05 -0.73 0.12
CA ASN A 171 29.58 -0.89 -1.24
C ASN A 171 28.19 -1.53 -1.20
N ILE A 172 27.14 -0.81 -1.58
CA ILE A 172 25.75 -1.23 -1.40
C ILE A 172 25.06 -1.43 -2.76
N GLY A 173 24.30 -2.52 -2.90
CA GLY A 173 23.38 -2.72 -4.02
C GLY A 173 21.98 -2.22 -3.68
N VAL A 174 21.31 -1.58 -4.64
CA VAL A 174 19.88 -1.24 -4.55
C VAL A 174 19.18 -1.83 -5.79
N VAL A 175 18.24 -2.74 -5.58
CA VAL A 175 17.56 -3.47 -6.67
C VAL A 175 16.06 -3.29 -6.55
N PHE A 176 15.41 -2.89 -7.64
CA PHE A 176 13.97 -2.59 -7.72
C PHE A 176 13.45 -2.82 -9.14
N HIS A 177 12.15 -2.66 -9.39
CA HIS A 177 11.57 -2.83 -10.74
C HIS A 177 11.10 -1.50 -11.35
N GLY A 178 12.01 -0.66 -11.82
CA GLY A 178 11.64 0.26 -12.89
C GLY A 178 11.80 1.74 -12.64
N PHE A 179 12.46 2.41 -13.57
CA PHE A 179 12.25 3.82 -13.87
C PHE A 179 10.97 4.10 -14.69
N SER A 180 10.20 3.08 -15.04
CA SER A 180 8.97 3.19 -15.82
C SER A 180 7.72 3.49 -14.97
N HIS A 181 7.78 3.29 -13.65
CA HIS A 181 6.66 3.53 -12.75
C HIS A 181 6.93 4.75 -11.85
N PRO A 182 6.07 5.79 -11.83
CA PRO A 182 6.37 7.04 -11.13
C PRO A 182 6.59 6.87 -9.62
N TRP A 183 5.80 5.99 -8.99
CA TRP A 183 5.97 5.63 -7.57
C TRP A 183 7.39 5.08 -7.31
N LEU A 184 7.91 4.21 -8.18
CA LEU A 184 9.22 3.58 -8.02
C LEU A 184 10.39 4.53 -8.35
N VAL A 185 10.19 5.48 -9.27
CA VAL A 185 11.15 6.55 -9.51
C VAL A 185 11.32 7.40 -8.25
N ASN A 186 10.23 7.80 -7.60
CA ASN A 186 10.31 8.60 -6.37
C ASN A 186 10.76 7.77 -5.15
N TRP A 187 10.53 6.44 -5.16
CA TRP A 187 11.11 5.52 -4.18
C TRP A 187 12.64 5.56 -4.28
N VAL A 188 13.22 5.36 -5.47
CA VAL A 188 14.68 5.38 -5.64
C VAL A 188 15.29 6.78 -5.50
N ASP A 189 14.51 7.85 -5.73
CA ASP A 189 14.90 9.22 -5.39
C ASP A 189 15.22 9.38 -3.90
N SER A 190 14.36 8.83 -3.02
CA SER A 190 14.57 8.91 -1.57
C SER A 190 15.80 8.11 -1.12
N ALA A 191 16.03 6.92 -1.68
CA ALA A 191 17.23 6.12 -1.40
C ALA A 191 18.50 6.86 -1.81
N ARG A 192 18.54 7.40 -3.04
CA ARG A 192 19.73 8.09 -3.54
C ARG A 192 20.01 9.38 -2.78
N TRP A 193 18.98 10.14 -2.41
CA TRP A 193 19.15 11.33 -1.59
C TRP A 193 19.87 11.01 -0.27
N GLU A 194 19.50 9.92 0.40
CA GLU A 194 20.15 9.53 1.65
C GLU A 194 21.58 9.02 1.39
N LEU A 195 21.80 8.17 0.37
CA LEU A 195 23.13 7.64 0.02
C LEU A 195 24.13 8.75 -0.32
N ASP A 196 23.70 9.80 -1.02
CA ASP A 196 24.55 10.93 -1.44
C ASP A 196 25.13 11.74 -0.25
N LYS A 197 24.64 11.52 0.98
CA LYS A 197 25.19 12.11 2.21
C LYS A 197 26.51 11.45 2.65
N TYR A 198 26.85 10.26 2.15
CA TYR A 198 27.96 9.43 2.66
C TYR A 198 29.07 9.32 1.60
N PRO A 199 30.12 10.17 1.63
CA PRO A 199 31.10 10.29 0.54
C PRO A 199 31.94 9.03 0.30
N ASN A 200 32.06 8.15 1.30
CA ASN A 200 32.83 6.90 1.23
C ASN A 200 31.96 5.66 0.98
N VAL A 201 30.64 5.83 0.86
CA VAL A 201 29.71 4.77 0.46
C VAL A 201 29.60 4.76 -1.05
N LYS A 202 29.94 3.63 -1.66
CA LYS A 202 29.68 3.36 -3.08
C LYS A 202 28.35 2.64 -3.18
N TYR A 203 27.59 2.91 -4.23
CA TYR A 203 26.33 2.24 -4.45
C TYR A 203 26.08 1.96 -5.93
N THR A 204 25.33 0.90 -6.20
CA THR A 204 24.83 0.56 -7.53
C THR A 204 23.32 0.41 -7.48
N VAL A 205 22.62 1.19 -8.29
CA VAL A 205 21.16 1.09 -8.46
C VAL A 205 20.88 0.27 -9.73
N LEU A 206 20.09 -0.79 -9.60
CA LEU A 206 19.78 -1.73 -10.68
C LEU A 206 18.27 -1.84 -10.87
N ASP A 207 17.84 -1.61 -12.11
CA ASP A 207 16.46 -1.69 -12.55
C ASP A 207 16.16 -3.07 -13.16
N GLY A 208 15.29 -3.84 -12.50
CA GLY A 208 14.80 -5.15 -12.93
C GLY A 208 13.73 -5.09 -14.01
N GLU A 209 13.22 -3.90 -14.38
CA GLU A 209 12.26 -3.67 -15.48
C GLU A 209 11.02 -4.57 -15.42
N PHE A 210 10.49 -4.78 -14.20
CA PHE A 210 9.37 -5.70 -13.96
C PHE A 210 9.61 -7.15 -14.45
N ASP A 211 10.88 -7.57 -14.61
CA ASP A 211 11.30 -8.94 -14.92
C ASP A 211 12.08 -9.55 -13.74
N ASP A 212 11.46 -10.51 -13.07
CA ASP A 212 12.05 -11.22 -11.92
C ASP A 212 13.34 -11.97 -12.28
N ASN A 213 13.50 -12.45 -13.52
CA ASN A 213 14.74 -13.11 -13.94
C ASN A 213 15.87 -12.10 -14.08
N LYS A 214 15.56 -10.91 -14.62
CA LYS A 214 16.54 -9.83 -14.72
C LYS A 214 16.96 -9.33 -13.33
N MET A 215 16.02 -9.16 -12.41
CA MET A 215 16.32 -8.86 -10.99
C MET A 215 17.22 -9.96 -10.40
N ALA A 216 16.92 -11.24 -10.65
CA ALA A 216 17.71 -12.36 -10.16
C ALA A 216 19.17 -12.33 -10.68
N GLU A 217 19.37 -12.05 -11.97
CA GLU A 217 20.70 -11.90 -12.58
C GLU A 217 21.48 -10.70 -12.01
N GLN A 218 20.78 -9.59 -11.75
CA GLN A 218 21.35 -8.39 -11.13
C GLN A 218 21.79 -8.65 -9.69
N ILE A 219 20.98 -9.37 -8.91
CA ILE A 219 21.32 -9.82 -7.57
C ILE A 219 22.56 -10.72 -7.60
N ASP A 220 22.62 -11.69 -8.52
CA ASP A 220 23.78 -12.58 -8.66
C ASP A 220 25.07 -11.80 -9.00
N SER A 221 24.95 -10.75 -9.81
CA SER A 221 26.06 -9.85 -10.13
C SER A 221 26.54 -9.07 -8.89
N LEU A 222 25.64 -8.57 -8.05
CA LEU A 222 26.00 -7.88 -6.80
C LEU A 222 26.68 -8.83 -5.81
N ILE A 223 26.16 -10.05 -5.66
CA ILE A 223 26.79 -11.11 -4.85
C ILE A 223 28.21 -11.41 -5.35
N ALA A 224 28.39 -11.59 -6.66
CA ALA A 224 29.69 -11.86 -7.26
C ALA A 224 30.69 -10.69 -7.10
N GLN A 225 30.19 -9.46 -7.03
CA GLN A 225 30.99 -8.26 -6.75
C GLN A 225 31.41 -8.15 -5.28
N GLY A 226 30.81 -8.94 -4.37
CA GLY A 226 31.09 -8.88 -2.94
C GLY A 226 30.67 -7.55 -2.34
N VAL A 227 29.47 -7.06 -2.69
CA VAL A 227 28.88 -5.89 -2.01
C VAL A 227 28.68 -6.18 -0.53
N ASP A 228 28.73 -5.13 0.29
CA ASP A 228 28.60 -5.23 1.74
C ASP A 228 27.14 -5.42 2.17
N GLY A 229 26.17 -4.96 1.37
CA GLY A 229 24.73 -5.13 1.65
C GLY A 229 23.85 -4.87 0.43
N ILE A 230 22.63 -5.39 0.43
CA ILE A 230 21.67 -5.23 -0.68
C ILE A 230 20.29 -4.80 -0.15
N ILE A 231 19.77 -3.70 -0.71
CA ILE A 231 18.40 -3.24 -0.50
C ILE A 231 17.56 -3.71 -1.69
N VAL A 232 16.41 -4.34 -1.40
CA VAL A 232 15.53 -4.90 -2.42
C VAL A 232 14.12 -4.33 -2.27
N TRP A 233 13.55 -3.88 -3.38
CA TRP A 233 12.11 -3.67 -3.52
C TRP A 233 11.51 -4.89 -4.24
N PRO A 234 10.77 -5.78 -3.55
CA PRO A 234 10.26 -7.01 -4.17
C PRO A 234 8.93 -6.79 -4.92
N GLN A 235 8.81 -7.17 -6.20
CA GLN A 235 7.54 -7.05 -6.93
C GLN A 235 6.41 -7.91 -6.35
N THR A 236 6.67 -9.21 -6.21
CA THR A 236 5.77 -10.20 -5.60
C THR A 236 6.53 -11.05 -4.60
N GLU A 237 5.81 -11.60 -3.63
CA GLU A 237 6.40 -12.40 -2.56
C GLU A 237 7.12 -13.64 -3.13
N ALA A 238 6.41 -14.44 -3.93
CA ALA A 238 6.92 -15.68 -4.48
C ALA A 238 7.99 -15.47 -5.56
N GLY A 239 7.79 -14.52 -6.48
CA GLY A 239 8.69 -14.29 -7.62
C GLY A 239 10.11 -13.91 -7.20
N THR A 240 10.24 -13.17 -6.11
CA THR A 240 11.53 -12.67 -5.62
C THR A 240 12.22 -13.59 -4.62
N THR A 241 11.50 -14.56 -4.03
CA THR A 241 11.99 -15.40 -2.91
C THR A 241 13.32 -16.06 -3.20
N ALA A 242 13.45 -16.71 -4.36
CA ALA A 242 14.65 -17.47 -4.69
C ALA A 242 15.88 -16.57 -4.91
N ALA A 243 15.70 -15.35 -5.40
CA ALA A 243 16.79 -14.40 -5.59
C ALA A 243 17.23 -13.80 -4.25
N VAL A 244 16.29 -13.37 -3.41
CA VAL A 244 16.57 -12.84 -2.07
C VAL A 244 17.25 -13.90 -1.19
N LYS A 245 16.82 -15.16 -1.25
CA LYS A 245 17.46 -16.25 -0.50
C LYS A 245 18.95 -16.43 -0.87
N ARG A 246 19.35 -16.21 -2.12
CA ARG A 246 20.76 -16.31 -2.53
C ARG A 246 21.62 -15.22 -1.89
N ILE A 247 21.05 -14.06 -1.57
CA ILE A 247 21.74 -12.98 -0.84
C ILE A 247 22.05 -13.46 0.58
N VAL A 248 21.02 -13.99 1.27
CA VAL A 248 21.14 -14.56 2.62
C VAL A 248 22.15 -15.71 2.65
N ASP A 249 22.06 -16.65 1.70
CA ASP A 249 22.98 -17.81 1.62
C ASP A 249 24.44 -17.39 1.36
N ALA A 250 24.66 -16.21 0.77
CA ALA A 250 25.98 -15.62 0.59
C ALA A 250 26.50 -14.88 1.83
N GLY A 251 25.69 -14.74 2.88
CA GLY A 251 26.02 -14.01 4.11
C GLY A 251 26.08 -12.50 3.94
N ILE A 252 25.39 -11.95 2.93
CA ILE A 252 25.29 -10.52 2.69
C ILE A 252 24.01 -10.00 3.35
N PRO A 253 24.08 -8.96 4.21
CA PRO A 253 22.90 -8.33 4.78
C PRO A 253 21.91 -7.85 3.71
N VAL A 254 20.63 -8.13 3.94
CA VAL A 254 19.54 -7.78 3.02
C VAL A 254 18.40 -7.07 3.75
N VAL A 255 17.97 -5.95 3.16
CA VAL A 255 16.82 -5.17 3.64
C VAL A 255 15.77 -5.14 2.54
N THR A 256 14.55 -5.60 2.85
CA THR A 256 13.40 -5.39 1.95
C THR A 256 12.67 -4.12 2.34
N VAL A 257 12.23 -3.35 1.35
CA VAL A 257 11.50 -2.08 1.59
C VAL A 257 10.22 -2.09 0.79
N ASP A 258 9.13 -1.54 1.37
CA ASP A 258 7.75 -1.50 0.84
C ASP A 258 7.06 -2.87 0.88
N ARG A 259 7.41 -3.74 -0.06
CA ARG A 259 6.84 -5.08 -0.22
C ARG A 259 7.73 -6.14 0.42
N LEU A 260 7.15 -7.30 0.70
CA LEU A 260 7.90 -8.43 1.26
C LEU A 260 8.26 -9.44 0.18
N SER A 261 9.38 -10.12 0.43
CA SER A 261 9.73 -11.38 -0.23
C SER A 261 9.30 -12.56 0.64
N GLY A 262 9.08 -13.73 0.04
CA GLY A 262 8.78 -14.95 0.79
C GLY A 262 10.00 -15.54 1.53
N CYS A 263 11.18 -14.93 1.37
CA CYS A 263 12.35 -15.26 2.18
C CYS A 263 12.21 -14.68 3.60
N LYS A 264 12.07 -15.55 4.60
CA LYS A 264 11.87 -15.13 6.00
C LYS A 264 13.16 -14.66 6.68
N ASP A 265 14.31 -15.07 6.16
CA ASP A 265 15.64 -14.87 6.75
C ASP A 265 16.31 -13.54 6.34
N VAL A 266 15.53 -12.59 5.83
CA VAL A 266 16.03 -11.23 5.56
C VAL A 266 16.31 -10.50 6.88
N ASP A 267 17.36 -9.68 6.93
CA ASP A 267 17.80 -9.03 8.18
C ASP A 267 16.76 -8.07 8.72
N VAL A 268 16.23 -7.18 7.87
CA VAL A 268 15.18 -6.22 8.26
C VAL A 268 14.18 -6.00 7.13
N LYS A 269 12.90 -5.94 7.49
CA LYS A 269 11.78 -5.57 6.62
C LYS A 269 11.30 -4.16 6.97
N VAL A 270 11.50 -3.21 6.06
CA VAL A 270 10.91 -1.88 6.15
C VAL A 270 9.56 -1.90 5.43
N ALA A 271 8.49 -2.07 6.19
CA ALA A 271 7.15 -2.32 5.69
C ALA A 271 6.26 -1.07 5.79
N GLY A 272 5.39 -0.88 4.81
CA GLY A 272 4.29 0.07 4.91
C GLY A 272 3.18 -0.42 5.84
N ASN A 273 2.38 0.49 6.39
CA ASN A 273 1.19 0.11 7.15
C ASN A 273 -0.03 -0.18 6.24
N PHE A 274 0.13 -1.19 5.37
CA PHE A 274 -0.93 -1.66 4.48
C PHE A 274 -2.22 -2.09 5.18
N PRO A 275 -2.18 -2.73 6.38
CA PRO A 275 -3.37 -3.01 7.16
C PRO A 275 -4.20 -1.76 7.43
N ALA A 276 -3.56 -0.67 7.85
CA ALA A 276 -4.23 0.61 8.08
C ALA A 276 -4.84 1.18 6.79
N ASN A 277 -4.16 1.09 5.65
CA ASN A 277 -4.70 1.58 4.38
C ASN A 277 -5.97 0.82 3.97
N GLY A 278 -5.96 -0.51 4.08
CA GLY A 278 -7.11 -1.35 3.77
C GLY A 278 -8.30 -1.08 4.69
N ALA A 279 -8.05 -1.13 6.00
CA ALA A 279 -9.07 -0.88 7.03
C ALA A 279 -9.72 0.49 6.85
N GLN A 280 -8.94 1.54 6.60
CA GLN A 280 -9.43 2.91 6.43
C GLN A 280 -10.33 3.09 5.19
N ASN A 281 -10.05 2.41 4.07
CA ASN A 281 -10.98 2.42 2.92
C ASN A 281 -12.30 1.73 3.27
N GLY A 282 -12.23 0.62 3.99
CA GLY A 282 -13.40 -0.07 4.51
C GLY A 282 -14.24 0.83 5.41
N MET A 283 -13.60 1.51 6.36
CA MET A 283 -14.22 2.49 7.26
C MET A 283 -14.93 3.61 6.48
N TYR A 284 -14.22 4.23 5.53
CA TYR A 284 -14.78 5.33 4.75
C TYR A 284 -16.01 4.87 3.97
N LEU A 285 -15.93 3.72 3.30
CA LEU A 285 -17.03 3.23 2.46
C LEU A 285 -18.31 3.01 3.28
N VAL A 286 -18.20 2.31 4.41
CA VAL A 286 -19.39 1.99 5.22
C VAL A 286 -19.99 3.26 5.84
N TRP A 287 -19.14 4.20 6.26
CA TRP A 287 -19.57 5.52 6.69
C TRP A 287 -20.28 6.29 5.58
N LYS A 288 -19.67 6.36 4.39
CA LYS A 288 -20.21 7.09 3.24
C LYS A 288 -21.58 6.56 2.82
N LEU A 289 -21.74 5.24 2.72
CA LEU A 289 -23.01 4.61 2.37
C LEU A 289 -24.09 4.85 3.42
N ALA A 290 -23.73 4.79 4.71
CA ALA A 290 -24.65 5.12 5.80
C ALA A 290 -25.09 6.60 5.74
N GLN A 291 -24.17 7.54 5.50
CA GLN A 291 -24.51 8.96 5.35
C GLN A 291 -25.47 9.18 4.18
N GLU A 292 -25.21 8.53 3.04
CA GLU A 292 -26.04 8.65 1.84
C GLU A 292 -27.44 8.00 1.95
N SER A 293 -27.61 7.02 2.84
CA SER A 293 -28.92 6.40 3.13
C SER A 293 -29.66 7.06 4.30
N GLY A 294 -28.99 7.97 5.02
CA GLY A 294 -29.49 8.56 6.26
C GLY A 294 -29.54 7.55 7.42
N GLY A 295 -28.55 6.65 7.48
CA GLY A 295 -28.38 5.64 8.52
C GLY A 295 -29.40 4.50 8.45
N LYS A 296 -29.90 4.17 7.26
CA LYS A 296 -30.94 3.14 7.09
C LYS A 296 -30.39 1.82 6.60
N GLU A 297 -29.42 1.88 5.70
CA GLU A 297 -28.80 0.72 5.06
C GLU A 297 -27.37 1.05 4.61
N ILE A 298 -26.56 0.01 4.50
CA ILE A 298 -25.21 0.04 3.96
C ILE A 298 -25.16 -1.05 2.90
N ALA A 299 -25.29 -0.66 1.64
CA ALA A 299 -25.38 -1.55 0.50
C ALA A 299 -24.67 -0.96 -0.72
N GLY A 300 -24.12 -1.81 -1.58
CA GLY A 300 -23.49 -1.37 -2.82
C GLY A 300 -22.75 -2.46 -3.57
N ASN A 301 -22.62 -2.29 -4.88
CA ASN A 301 -21.89 -3.20 -5.76
C ASN A 301 -20.51 -2.63 -6.09
N MET A 302 -19.47 -3.37 -5.73
CA MET A 302 -18.08 -2.97 -5.86
C MET A 302 -17.36 -3.73 -6.98
N VAL A 303 -16.53 -3.02 -7.73
CA VAL A 303 -15.47 -3.58 -8.57
C VAL A 303 -14.13 -3.27 -7.91
N MET A 304 -13.28 -4.29 -7.79
CA MET A 304 -11.90 -4.11 -7.29
C MET A 304 -10.92 -4.15 -8.46
N LEU A 305 -10.11 -3.11 -8.59
CA LEU A 305 -8.96 -3.02 -9.49
C LEU A 305 -7.71 -3.14 -8.62
N ARG A 306 -6.94 -4.19 -8.87
CA ARG A 306 -5.96 -4.69 -7.92
C ARG A 306 -4.57 -4.76 -8.53
N LYS A 307 -3.59 -4.39 -7.72
CA LYS A 307 -2.16 -4.60 -7.94
C LYS A 307 -1.86 -6.08 -8.22
N PRO A 308 -0.70 -6.42 -8.82
CA PRO A 308 -0.40 -7.77 -9.26
C PRO A 308 -0.67 -8.84 -8.21
N LEU A 309 -1.33 -9.92 -8.62
CA LEU A 309 -1.60 -11.07 -7.74
C LEU A 309 -0.28 -11.59 -7.13
N GLY A 310 -0.27 -11.74 -5.81
CA GLY A 310 0.93 -12.15 -5.05
C GLY A 310 1.80 -10.98 -4.57
N SER A 311 1.42 -9.74 -4.86
CA SER A 311 1.96 -8.54 -4.20
C SER A 311 1.44 -8.47 -2.77
N THR A 312 2.33 -8.25 -1.79
CA THR A 312 1.89 -8.02 -0.40
C THR A 312 1.15 -6.70 -0.24
N ALA A 313 1.39 -5.71 -1.12
CA ALA A 313 0.62 -4.47 -1.12
C ALA A 313 -0.86 -4.72 -1.45
N ASP A 314 -1.14 -5.46 -2.53
CA ASP A 314 -2.51 -5.86 -2.89
C ASP A 314 -3.17 -6.67 -1.76
N ALA A 315 -2.57 -7.81 -1.43
CA ALA A 315 -3.23 -8.82 -0.62
C ALA A 315 -3.57 -8.30 0.78
N VAL A 316 -2.67 -7.52 1.38
CA VAL A 316 -2.88 -6.95 2.72
C VAL A 316 -3.90 -5.80 2.67
N ARG A 317 -3.80 -4.86 1.72
CA ARG A 317 -4.77 -3.76 1.59
C ARG A 317 -6.19 -4.30 1.36
N THR A 318 -6.33 -5.23 0.43
CA THR A 318 -7.61 -5.87 0.10
C THR A 318 -8.15 -6.65 1.30
N GLY A 319 -7.32 -7.52 1.91
CA GLY A 319 -7.74 -8.34 3.04
C GLY A 319 -8.28 -7.52 4.21
N TYR A 320 -7.56 -6.46 4.61
CA TYR A 320 -7.99 -5.61 5.73
C TYR A 320 -9.19 -4.72 5.41
N MET A 321 -9.40 -4.32 4.14
CA MET A 321 -10.66 -3.71 3.72
C MET A 321 -11.81 -4.70 3.88
N LEU A 322 -11.65 -5.92 3.36
CA LEU A 322 -12.68 -6.97 3.42
C LEU A 322 -13.04 -7.37 4.85
N LYS A 323 -12.09 -7.34 5.80
CA LYS A 323 -12.38 -7.54 7.23
C LYS A 323 -13.45 -6.55 7.72
N VAL A 324 -13.33 -5.27 7.40
CA VAL A 324 -14.35 -4.26 7.75
C VAL A 324 -15.66 -4.49 6.99
N LEU A 325 -15.60 -4.71 5.68
CA LEU A 325 -16.79 -4.87 4.84
C LEU A 325 -17.59 -6.14 5.14
N SER A 326 -16.93 -7.18 5.69
CA SER A 326 -17.56 -8.47 6.00
C SER A 326 -18.69 -8.39 7.03
N TYR A 327 -18.78 -7.30 7.80
CA TYR A 327 -19.86 -7.05 8.74
C TYR A 327 -21.15 -6.57 8.06
N PHE A 328 -21.10 -6.22 6.77
CA PHE A 328 -22.21 -5.61 6.03
C PHE A 328 -22.68 -6.53 4.89
N PRO A 329 -23.80 -7.27 5.07
CA PRO A 329 -24.22 -8.33 4.15
C PRO A 329 -24.65 -7.85 2.76
N ASP A 330 -25.03 -6.58 2.61
CA ASP A 330 -25.55 -6.02 1.35
C ASP A 330 -24.47 -5.30 0.52
N ILE A 331 -23.20 -5.45 0.89
CA ILE A 331 -22.04 -5.06 0.05
C ILE A 331 -21.63 -6.28 -0.78
N HIS A 332 -21.60 -6.12 -2.10
CA HIS A 332 -21.28 -7.18 -3.06
C HIS A 332 -20.01 -6.85 -3.85
N ILE A 333 -19.14 -7.84 -4.04
CA ILE A 333 -17.96 -7.77 -4.88
C ILE A 333 -18.32 -8.37 -6.25
N LEU A 334 -18.62 -7.50 -7.21
CA LEU A 334 -19.01 -7.93 -8.56
C LEU A 334 -17.89 -8.68 -9.27
N GLN A 335 -16.68 -8.13 -9.21
CA GLN A 335 -15.51 -8.69 -9.87
C GLN A 335 -14.22 -8.05 -9.34
N SER A 336 -13.17 -8.86 -9.25
CA SER A 336 -11.79 -8.42 -9.07
C SER A 336 -11.01 -8.53 -10.37
N TYR A 337 -10.29 -7.48 -10.73
CA TYR A 337 -9.37 -7.46 -11.86
C TYR A 337 -7.97 -7.14 -11.38
N PHE A 338 -6.97 -7.77 -11.98
CA PHE A 338 -5.56 -7.55 -11.67
C PHE A 338 -4.88 -6.87 -12.86
N ASP A 339 -3.98 -5.95 -12.59
CA ASP A 339 -3.05 -5.37 -13.56
C ASP A 339 -1.58 -5.63 -13.17
N SER A 340 -0.66 -5.25 -14.04
CA SER A 340 0.78 -5.41 -13.85
C SER A 340 1.47 -4.20 -13.18
N ASP A 341 0.83 -3.51 -12.23
CA ASP A 341 1.19 -2.15 -11.79
C ASP A 341 1.16 -1.17 -12.99
N SER A 342 0.06 -1.20 -13.76
CA SER A 342 -0.09 -0.48 -15.03
C SER A 342 -1.45 0.24 -15.12
N ARG A 343 -1.42 1.58 -15.15
CA ARG A 343 -2.63 2.42 -15.32
C ARG A 343 -3.40 2.08 -16.60
N GLU A 344 -2.70 1.74 -17.68
CA GLU A 344 -3.33 1.38 -18.96
C GLU A 344 -4.12 0.07 -18.83
N GLU A 345 -3.54 -0.95 -18.19
CA GLU A 345 -4.25 -2.21 -17.94
C GLU A 345 -5.41 -2.03 -16.95
N ALA A 346 -5.22 -1.22 -15.90
CA ALA A 346 -6.28 -0.86 -14.96
C ALA A 346 -7.44 -0.13 -15.67
N TYR A 347 -7.16 0.74 -16.64
CA TYR A 347 -8.19 1.42 -17.44
C TYR A 347 -8.98 0.41 -18.28
N VAL A 348 -8.30 -0.52 -18.94
CA VAL A 348 -8.95 -1.61 -19.71
C VAL A 348 -9.79 -2.51 -18.81
N ASN A 349 -9.32 -2.80 -17.59
CA ASN A 349 -10.07 -3.55 -16.59
C ASN A 349 -11.34 -2.80 -16.15
N ALA A 350 -11.24 -1.50 -15.90
CA ALA A 350 -12.38 -0.64 -15.57
C ALA A 350 -13.40 -0.58 -16.71
N GLU A 351 -12.96 -0.39 -17.96
CA GLU A 351 -13.83 -0.44 -19.15
C GLU A 351 -14.52 -1.81 -19.28
N THR A 352 -13.79 -2.89 -19.05
CA THR A 352 -14.33 -4.26 -19.08
C THR A 352 -15.44 -4.42 -18.05
N ALA A 353 -15.22 -3.93 -16.82
CA ALA A 353 -16.23 -3.96 -15.76
C ALA A 353 -17.47 -3.11 -16.12
N LEU A 354 -17.26 -1.89 -16.62
CA LEU A 354 -18.34 -0.99 -17.04
C LEU A 354 -19.18 -1.55 -18.19
N ASN A 355 -18.59 -2.36 -19.06
CA ASN A 355 -19.33 -3.06 -20.12
C ASN A 355 -20.07 -4.31 -19.61
N ALA A 356 -19.57 -4.95 -18.55
CA ALA A 356 -20.14 -6.18 -17.99
C ALA A 356 -21.29 -5.91 -17.01
N PHE A 357 -21.25 -4.80 -16.28
CA PHE A 357 -22.18 -4.51 -15.19
C PHE A 357 -22.86 -3.14 -15.33
N ASP A 358 -24.18 -3.13 -15.47
CA ASP A 358 -24.98 -1.89 -15.52
C ASP A 358 -25.03 -1.16 -14.18
N ASN A 359 -24.92 -1.89 -13.06
CA ASN A 359 -25.00 -1.35 -11.70
C ASN A 359 -23.64 -1.52 -11.02
N ILE A 360 -22.82 -0.47 -11.04
CA ILE A 360 -21.58 -0.38 -10.27
C ILE A 360 -21.71 0.83 -9.36
N ASP A 361 -21.54 0.63 -8.06
CA ASP A 361 -21.58 1.70 -7.07
C ASP A 361 -20.19 2.17 -6.68
N ILE A 362 -19.23 1.25 -6.62
CA ILE A 362 -17.91 1.52 -6.05
C ILE A 362 -16.83 0.95 -6.96
N PHE A 363 -15.78 1.75 -7.20
CA PHE A 363 -14.48 1.26 -7.63
C PHE A 363 -13.50 1.37 -6.48
N TYR A 364 -12.83 0.27 -6.17
CA TYR A 364 -11.71 0.23 -5.25
C TYR A 364 -10.42 -0.01 -6.03
N GLY A 365 -9.50 0.96 -5.97
CA GLY A 365 -8.12 0.80 -6.41
C GLY A 365 -7.23 0.48 -5.21
N THR A 366 -6.50 -0.63 -5.27
CA THR A 366 -5.47 -0.96 -4.26
C THR A 366 -4.23 -0.04 -4.32
N GLY A 367 -4.12 0.79 -5.36
CA GLY A 367 -3.24 1.94 -5.51
C GLY A 367 -3.92 3.04 -6.34
N ASP A 368 -3.27 4.19 -6.43
CA ASP A 368 -3.93 5.41 -6.94
C ASP A 368 -4.09 5.40 -8.46
N HIS A 369 -3.11 4.88 -9.19
CA HIS A 369 -3.18 4.63 -10.62
C HIS A 369 -4.39 3.78 -11.04
N GLU A 370 -4.82 2.81 -10.22
CA GLU A 370 -6.04 2.02 -10.47
C GLU A 370 -7.31 2.84 -10.25
N ALA A 371 -7.37 3.62 -9.16
CA ALA A 371 -8.50 4.49 -8.86
C ALA A 371 -8.65 5.62 -9.91
N LEU A 372 -7.52 6.20 -10.33
CA LEU A 372 -7.45 7.20 -11.40
C LEU A 372 -7.87 6.60 -12.75
N ALA A 373 -7.44 5.38 -13.06
CA ALA A 373 -7.88 4.67 -14.27
C ALA A 373 -9.39 4.37 -14.26
N ALA A 374 -9.95 3.98 -13.12
CA ALA A 374 -11.40 3.81 -12.96
C ALA A 374 -12.15 5.13 -13.19
N LEU A 375 -11.66 6.22 -12.60
CA LEU A 375 -12.22 7.57 -12.78
C LEU A 375 -12.22 7.96 -14.26
N GLU A 376 -11.10 7.76 -14.97
CA GLU A 376 -11.00 8.00 -16.41
C GLU A 376 -11.99 7.18 -17.22
N ALA A 377 -12.09 5.87 -16.98
CA ALA A 377 -12.98 4.97 -17.69
C ALA A 377 -14.46 5.29 -17.44
N VAL A 378 -14.83 5.61 -16.19
CA VAL A 378 -16.19 6.03 -15.82
C VAL A 378 -16.57 7.34 -16.50
N ASN A 379 -15.64 8.30 -16.55
CA ASN A 379 -15.83 9.56 -17.26
C ASN A 379 -16.00 9.34 -18.77
N ALA A 380 -15.14 8.51 -19.38
CA ALA A 380 -15.21 8.17 -20.80
C ALA A 380 -16.52 7.46 -21.17
N ALA A 381 -17.05 6.62 -20.27
CA ALA A 381 -18.33 5.94 -20.42
C ALA A 381 -19.54 6.83 -20.15
N GLY A 382 -19.35 8.04 -19.60
CA GLY A 382 -20.45 8.92 -19.18
C GLY A 382 -21.28 8.33 -18.03
N ARG A 383 -20.64 7.56 -17.14
CA ARG A 383 -21.29 6.79 -16.06
C ARG A 383 -21.07 7.37 -14.67
N MET A 384 -20.50 8.57 -14.57
CA MET A 384 -20.18 9.21 -13.30
C MET A 384 -21.38 9.19 -12.33
N ASP A 385 -22.56 9.59 -12.78
CA ASP A 385 -23.79 9.65 -11.96
C ASP A 385 -24.70 8.42 -12.15
N SER A 386 -24.13 7.23 -12.42
CA SER A 386 -24.92 6.04 -12.79
C SER A 386 -25.46 5.21 -11.61
N ARG A 387 -25.16 5.59 -10.36
CA ARG A 387 -25.75 4.92 -9.19
C ARG A 387 -27.21 5.28 -8.99
N GLU A 388 -27.89 4.48 -8.17
CA GLU A 388 -29.29 4.73 -7.84
C GLU A 388 -29.53 6.17 -7.36
N GLY A 389 -30.59 6.79 -7.88
CA GLY A 389 -30.94 8.17 -7.57
C GLY A 389 -30.09 9.23 -8.26
N GLY A 390 -29.26 8.84 -9.24
CA GLY A 390 -28.35 9.76 -9.95
C GLY A 390 -27.16 10.18 -9.08
N LYS A 391 -26.73 9.29 -8.18
CA LYS A 391 -25.57 9.52 -7.30
C LYS A 391 -24.27 9.24 -8.06
N LYS A 392 -23.20 9.91 -7.65
CA LYS A 392 -21.86 9.72 -8.17
C LYS A 392 -21.28 8.36 -7.76
N ILE A 393 -20.66 7.62 -8.68
CA ILE A 393 -19.82 6.45 -8.39
C ILE A 393 -18.77 6.82 -7.34
N ILE A 394 -18.58 5.92 -6.36
CA ILE A 394 -17.60 6.09 -5.28
C ILE A 394 -16.24 5.53 -5.75
N PHE A 395 -15.18 6.31 -5.60
CA PHE A 395 -13.81 5.89 -5.87
C PHE A 395 -13.00 5.87 -4.57
N LEU A 396 -12.47 4.69 -4.25
CA LEU A 396 -11.60 4.46 -3.10
C LEU A 396 -10.16 4.30 -3.60
N SER A 397 -9.24 5.10 -3.08
CA SER A 397 -7.84 5.19 -3.54
C SER A 397 -6.84 4.93 -2.42
N ILE A 398 -5.69 4.35 -2.76
CA ILE A 398 -4.53 4.15 -1.88
C ILE A 398 -3.28 4.70 -2.58
N ASP A 399 -2.21 4.99 -1.85
CA ASP A 399 -1.00 5.71 -2.29
C ASP A 399 -1.21 7.23 -2.18
N ASP A 400 -0.35 8.08 -2.73
CA ASP A 400 -0.47 9.54 -2.55
C ASP A 400 0.16 10.37 -3.68
N SER A 401 -0.08 10.03 -4.94
CA SER A 401 0.31 10.92 -6.02
C SER A 401 -0.35 12.30 -5.90
N LYS A 402 0.35 13.33 -6.37
CA LYS A 402 -0.19 14.70 -6.50
C LYS A 402 -1.52 14.72 -7.26
N GLU A 403 -1.64 13.88 -8.29
CA GLU A 403 -2.86 13.74 -9.10
C GLU A 403 -4.02 13.21 -8.26
N ALA A 404 -3.85 12.09 -7.55
CA ALA A 404 -4.92 11.49 -6.75
C ALA A 404 -5.40 12.40 -5.61
N ILE A 405 -4.48 13.04 -4.89
CA ILE A 405 -4.85 14.00 -3.83
C ILE A 405 -5.55 15.23 -4.41
N THR A 406 -5.19 15.67 -5.62
CA THR A 406 -5.90 16.73 -6.33
C THR A 406 -7.31 16.30 -6.74
N CYS A 407 -7.50 15.05 -7.17
CA CYS A 407 -8.84 14.50 -7.43
C CYS A 407 -9.71 14.44 -6.16
N VAL A 408 -9.14 14.13 -5.00
CA VAL A 408 -9.87 14.22 -3.71
C VAL A 408 -10.25 15.67 -3.39
N LYS A 409 -9.34 16.62 -3.63
CA LYS A 409 -9.58 18.06 -3.46
C LYS A 409 -10.71 18.57 -4.36
N ASN A 410 -10.79 18.06 -5.59
CA ASN A 410 -11.83 18.44 -6.54
C ASN A 410 -13.17 17.71 -6.29
N GLY A 411 -13.19 16.71 -5.41
CA GLY A 411 -14.36 15.86 -5.16
C GLY A 411 -14.60 14.81 -6.23
N ASP A 412 -13.61 14.54 -7.10
CA ASP A 412 -13.67 13.50 -8.13
C ASP A 412 -13.49 12.12 -7.51
N ILE A 413 -12.55 11.98 -6.56
CA ILE A 413 -12.30 10.79 -5.73
C ILE A 413 -12.78 11.05 -4.30
N GLU A 414 -13.46 10.08 -3.70
CA GLU A 414 -14.08 10.21 -2.37
C GLU A 414 -13.10 10.28 -1.22
N VAL A 415 -12.10 9.41 -1.27
CA VAL A 415 -11.11 9.22 -0.21
C VAL A 415 -9.82 8.70 -0.82
N ASN A 416 -8.71 9.13 -0.24
CA ASN A 416 -7.42 8.54 -0.49
C ASN A 416 -6.78 8.14 0.83
N THR A 417 -6.40 6.89 1.02
CA THR A 417 -5.60 6.48 2.19
C THR A 417 -4.12 6.55 1.84
N PRO A 418 -3.36 7.53 2.37
CA PRO A 418 -2.02 7.79 1.90
C PRO A 418 -1.05 6.64 2.09
N TYR A 419 -0.22 6.41 1.07
CA TYR A 419 0.97 5.59 1.17
C TYR A 419 2.07 6.09 0.23
N THR A 420 3.16 6.56 0.81
CA THR A 420 4.20 7.28 0.07
C THR A 420 5.33 6.36 -0.41
N PRO A 421 5.91 6.58 -1.62
CA PRO A 421 7.15 5.93 -2.02
C PRO A 421 8.38 6.42 -1.25
N LEU A 422 8.24 7.53 -0.52
CA LEU A 422 9.33 8.25 0.14
C LEU A 422 9.77 7.56 1.45
N ILE A 423 10.11 6.28 1.35
CA ILE A 423 10.50 5.38 2.44
C ILE A 423 11.80 4.63 2.16
N ALA A 424 12.36 4.74 0.97
CA ALA A 424 13.60 4.04 0.63
C ALA A 424 14.82 4.66 1.32
N ASP A 425 14.74 5.94 1.72
CA ASP A 425 15.70 6.58 2.61
C ASP A 425 15.76 5.87 3.98
N VAL A 426 14.61 5.46 4.52
CA VAL A 426 14.54 4.65 5.74
C VAL A 426 15.27 3.32 5.54
N GLY A 427 15.01 2.63 4.42
CA GLY A 427 15.73 1.39 4.07
C GLY A 427 17.24 1.56 3.93
N VAL A 428 17.70 2.68 3.36
CA VAL A 428 19.13 3.02 3.29
C VAL A 428 19.72 3.21 4.68
N ARG A 429 19.03 3.93 5.57
CA ARG A 429 19.53 4.13 6.94
C ARG A 429 19.59 2.83 7.72
N VAL A 430 18.58 1.98 7.60
CA VAL A 430 18.58 0.63 8.17
C VAL A 430 19.80 -0.15 7.70
N MET A 431 20.05 -0.20 6.38
CA MET A 431 21.21 -0.88 5.83
C MET A 431 22.53 -0.34 6.40
N LEU A 432 22.71 0.99 6.43
CA LEU A 432 23.93 1.60 6.95
C LEU A 432 24.13 1.34 8.45
N GLN A 433 23.06 1.33 9.24
CA GLN A 433 23.10 0.99 10.67
C GLN A 433 23.45 -0.49 10.89
N LEU A 434 22.83 -1.41 10.14
CA LEU A 434 23.16 -2.84 10.17
C LEU A 434 24.64 -3.09 9.87
N LEU A 435 25.16 -2.50 8.79
CA LEU A 435 26.56 -2.63 8.41
C LEU A 435 27.52 -1.99 9.43
N SER A 436 27.03 -1.02 10.20
CA SER A 436 27.77 -0.39 11.31
C SER A 436 27.69 -1.19 12.62
N GLY A 437 26.98 -2.33 12.63
CA GLY A 437 26.86 -3.22 13.78
C GLY A 437 25.76 -2.83 14.77
N ALA A 438 24.79 -2.00 14.36
CA ALA A 438 23.61 -1.72 15.16
C ALA A 438 22.72 -2.96 15.27
N ASP A 439 22.10 -3.14 16.43
CA ASP A 439 21.05 -4.13 16.65
C ASP A 439 19.70 -3.47 16.34
N LEU A 440 19.00 -4.00 15.33
CA LEU A 440 17.73 -3.46 14.83
C LEU A 440 16.65 -4.55 14.86
N PRO A 441 15.38 -4.19 15.04
CA PRO A 441 14.30 -5.16 14.95
C PRO A 441 14.18 -5.70 13.51
N SER A 442 13.74 -6.94 13.39
CA SER A 442 13.51 -7.56 12.08
C SER A 442 12.41 -6.87 11.25
N ASN A 443 11.57 -6.06 11.88
CA ASN A 443 10.50 -5.30 11.23
C ASN A 443 10.55 -3.84 11.66
N ILE A 444 10.43 -2.94 10.68
CA ILE A 444 10.27 -1.50 10.87
C ILE A 444 9.05 -1.08 10.05
N ILE A 445 8.00 -0.62 10.72
CA ILE A 445 6.71 -0.34 10.09
C ILE A 445 6.49 1.17 10.07
N THR A 446 6.04 1.72 8.95
CA THR A 446 5.72 3.16 8.90
C THR A 446 4.54 3.50 9.83
N PRO A 447 4.49 4.73 10.40
CA PRO A 447 3.35 5.19 11.19
C PRO A 447 2.01 5.04 10.46
N ASN A 448 0.91 4.94 11.21
CA ASN A 448 -0.43 5.13 10.66
C ASN A 448 -0.55 6.56 10.12
N ILE A 449 -1.10 6.69 8.93
CA ILE A 449 -1.45 7.98 8.35
C ILE A 449 -2.99 8.01 8.23
N PRO A 450 -3.67 9.00 8.86
CA PRO A 450 -5.10 9.15 8.67
C PRO A 450 -5.42 9.43 7.20
N MET A 451 -6.51 8.83 6.71
CA MET A 451 -7.01 9.01 5.35
C MET A 451 -7.23 10.50 5.01
N VAL A 452 -7.17 10.82 3.72
CA VAL A 452 -7.42 12.16 3.19
C VAL A 452 -8.81 12.18 2.57
N THR A 453 -9.64 13.12 3.02
CA THR A 453 -10.98 13.36 2.51
C THR A 453 -11.17 14.85 2.22
N THR A 454 -12.14 15.20 1.36
CA THR A 454 -12.26 16.57 0.83
C THR A 454 -12.31 17.65 1.92
N GLU A 455 -13.05 17.40 3.02
CA GLU A 455 -13.28 18.42 4.06
C GLU A 455 -12.63 18.10 5.41
N GLY A 456 -11.88 17.00 5.52
CA GLY A 456 -11.34 16.54 6.81
C GLY A 456 -12.46 16.08 7.74
N GLU A 457 -13.32 15.20 7.27
CA GLU A 457 -14.44 14.61 8.01
C GLU A 457 -14.00 13.86 9.27
N VAL A 458 -14.92 13.70 10.22
CA VAL A 458 -14.73 12.82 11.38
C VAL A 458 -15.49 11.52 11.10
N ILE A 459 -14.76 10.41 11.04
CA ILE A 459 -15.30 9.09 10.68
C ILE A 459 -15.06 8.13 11.84
N PHE A 460 -16.11 7.68 12.52
CA PHE A 460 -16.01 6.82 13.71
C PHE A 460 -15.11 7.38 14.83
N GLY A 461 -14.99 8.71 14.92
CA GLY A 461 -14.11 9.41 15.86
C GLY A 461 -12.70 9.69 15.32
N LEU A 462 -12.29 9.08 14.21
CA LEU A 462 -11.04 9.39 13.53
C LEU A 462 -11.17 10.72 12.79
N GLN A 463 -10.32 11.68 13.15
CA GLN A 463 -10.16 12.92 12.39
C GLN A 463 -9.33 12.64 11.13
N THR A 464 -9.93 12.75 9.95
CA THR A 464 -9.23 12.63 8.67
C THR A 464 -8.45 13.89 8.33
N GLN A 465 -7.55 13.80 7.35
CA GLN A 465 -6.78 14.93 6.83
C GLN A 465 -7.48 15.59 5.65
N LYS A 466 -7.26 16.89 5.48
CA LYS A 466 -7.59 17.62 4.26
C LYS A 466 -6.51 17.42 3.19
N PRO A 467 -6.85 17.58 1.90
CA PRO A 467 -5.86 17.47 0.82
C PRO A 467 -4.67 18.40 1.02
N ASP A 468 -4.91 19.66 1.43
CA ASP A 468 -3.86 20.66 1.63
C ASP A 468 -2.91 20.33 2.80
N GLU A 469 -3.33 19.50 3.77
CA GLU A 469 -2.49 19.09 4.89
C GLU A 469 -1.49 18.03 4.45
N TRP A 470 -1.92 17.09 3.59
CA TRP A 470 -1.09 16.00 3.08
C TRP A 470 -0.31 16.37 1.81
N TYR A 471 -0.78 17.35 1.01
CA TYR A 471 -0.28 17.61 -0.34
C TYR A 471 1.24 17.75 -0.45
N GLN A 472 1.90 18.29 0.57
CA GLN A 472 3.36 18.45 0.59
C GLN A 472 4.15 17.12 0.54
N TYR A 473 3.55 16.01 0.97
CA TYR A 473 4.18 14.68 1.05
C TYR A 473 3.97 13.82 -0.20
N THR A 474 3.14 14.32 -1.12
CA THR A 474 2.76 13.60 -2.34
C THR A 474 3.93 13.43 -3.30
N PHE A 475 3.94 12.30 -4.02
CA PHE A 475 4.91 12.04 -5.07
C PHE A 475 4.39 12.43 -6.47
N GLY A 476 5.27 12.31 -7.46
CA GLY A 476 4.95 12.60 -8.86
C GLY A 476 5.20 14.06 -9.24
N PRO A 477 4.95 14.40 -10.52
CA PRO A 477 5.10 15.76 -11.02
C PRO A 477 3.97 16.67 -10.49
N ASP A 478 4.22 17.98 -10.47
CA ASP A 478 3.16 18.96 -10.20
C ASP A 478 2.07 18.88 -11.28
N VAL A 479 0.81 18.92 -10.85
CA VAL A 479 -0.40 18.79 -11.68
C VAL A 479 -1.11 20.11 -11.91
#